data_AF-A0A2E3NC95-F1
#
_entry.id   AF-A0A2E3NC95-F1
#
_cell.length_a   1.000
_cell.length_b   1.000
_cell.length_c   1.000
_cell.angle_alpha   90.00
_cell.angle_beta   90.00
_cell.angle_gamma   90.00
#
_symmetry.space_group_name_H-M   'P 1'
#
loop_
_entity.id
_entity.type
_entity.pdbx_description
1 polymer ?
#
loop_
_entity_poly.entity_id
_entity_poly.type
_entity_poly.pdbx_seq_one_letter_code
_entity_poly.pdbx_strand_id
1 'polypeptide(L)'
;MLTVVSAISGFAPLPSLKGSEINAQLMNPVLDSRQAETRVEVAHGSTLAFGGLRMARQIGREEKIPILGDAPGIGNLFKSKRRQKKMSDLYFFVTPHLISR
;
A
#
# COMPACT_ATOMS: atom_id res chain seq x y z
N MET A 1 6.83 -29.14 3.85
CA MET A 1 5.83 -28.16 4.30
C MET A 1 6.58 -26.90 4.72
N LEU A 2 6.52 -25.82 3.93
CA LEU A 2 7.19 -24.55 4.27
C LEU A 2 6.11 -23.49 4.49
N THR A 3 6.10 -22.87 5.67
CA THR A 3 5.12 -21.85 6.06
C THR A 3 5.71 -20.47 5.79
N VAL A 4 5.01 -19.64 5.03
CA VAL A 4 5.36 -18.21 4.85
C VAL A 4 4.34 -17.38 5.62
N VAL A 5 4.82 -16.50 6.50
CA VAL A 5 4.00 -15.62 7.34
C VAL A 5 4.13 -14.19 6.82
N SER A 6 3.01 -13.52 6.58
CA SER A 6 2.99 -12.08 6.29
C SER A 6 2.18 -11.37 7.38
N ALA A 7 2.81 -10.43 8.08
CA ALA A 7 2.17 -9.58 9.07
C ALA A 7 2.12 -8.14 8.55
N ILE A 8 0.94 -7.52 8.58
CA ILE A 8 0.77 -6.09 8.33
C ILE A 8 0.31 -5.48 9.65
N SER A 9 1.22 -4.87 10.39
CA SER A 9 0.90 -4.19 11.65
C SER A 9 0.29 -2.83 11.35
N GLY A 10 -1.04 -2.72 11.44
CA GLY A 10 -1.75 -1.45 11.44
C GLY A 10 -1.82 -0.87 12.84
N PHE A 11 -1.39 0.37 13.03
CA PHE A 11 -1.64 1.14 14.25
C PHE A 11 -3.12 1.53 14.28
N ALA A 12 -3.89 1.05 15.25
CA ALA A 12 -5.23 1.57 15.51
C ALA A 12 -5.10 2.92 16.25
N PRO A 13 -5.65 4.03 15.73
CA PRO A 13 -5.66 5.29 16.47
C PRO A 13 -6.49 5.14 17.75
N LEU A 14 -5.97 5.68 18.86
CA LEU A 14 -6.61 5.61 20.18
C LEU A 14 -8.04 6.19 20.13
N PRO A 15 -9.02 5.57 20.82
CA PRO A 15 -10.36 6.14 20.92
C PRO A 15 -10.29 7.50 21.63
N SER A 16 -10.82 8.53 20.97
CA SER A 16 -10.88 9.88 21.54
C SER A 16 -11.91 9.91 22.67
N LEU A 17 -11.45 10.06 23.92
CA LEU A 17 -12.32 10.20 25.07
C LEU A 17 -13.03 11.56 25.03
N LYS A 18 -14.30 11.57 24.62
CA LYS A 18 -15.15 12.74 24.72
C LYS A 18 -15.75 12.80 26.13
N GLY A 19 -15.04 13.46 27.04
CA GLY A 19 -15.56 14.04 28.29
C GLY A 19 -16.17 13.08 29.33
N SER A 20 -15.48 12.94 30.46
CA SER A 20 -16.03 12.60 31.78
C SER A 20 -16.65 11.19 31.96
N GLU A 21 -15.80 10.16 31.98
CA GLU A 21 -16.03 8.99 32.86
C GLU A 21 -14.74 8.71 33.65
N ILE A 22 -14.71 9.22 34.87
CA ILE A 22 -13.72 8.93 35.91
C ILE A 22 -13.98 7.54 36.48
N ASN A 23 -13.63 6.51 35.73
CA ASN A 23 -13.30 5.21 36.32
C ASN A 23 -12.19 4.60 35.48
N ALA A 24 -10.96 4.71 35.97
CA ALA A 24 -9.76 4.13 35.42
C ALA A 24 -9.75 2.60 35.60
N GLN A 25 -10.83 1.93 35.19
CA GLN A 25 -10.82 0.50 34.95
C GLN A 25 -10.25 0.27 33.56
N LEU A 26 -8.95 -0.05 33.59
CA LEU A 26 -8.26 -0.88 32.61
C LEU A 26 -7.88 -0.12 31.33
N MET A 27 -6.70 0.49 31.41
CA MET A 27 -5.81 0.74 30.27
C MET A 27 -5.44 -0.59 29.60
N ASN A 28 -6.40 -1.26 28.96
CA ASN A 28 -6.11 -2.35 28.05
C ASN A 28 -6.15 -1.75 26.64
N PRO A 29 -5.00 -1.52 25.99
CA PRO A 29 -5.01 -1.07 24.61
C PRO A 29 -5.75 -2.12 23.76
N VAL A 30 -6.80 -1.69 23.06
CA VAL A 30 -7.51 -2.55 22.10
C VAL A 30 -6.60 -2.72 20.89
N LEU A 31 -5.72 -3.73 20.94
CA LEU A 31 -4.96 -4.19 19.78
C LEU A 31 -5.91 -5.01 18.90
N ASP A 32 -6.41 -4.42 17.80
CA ASP A 32 -7.06 -5.19 16.72
C ASP A 32 -5.97 -5.91 15.91
N SER A 33 -5.62 -7.14 16.31
CA SER A 33 -4.64 -7.96 15.61
C SER A 33 -5.29 -8.69 14.43
N ARG A 34 -5.18 -8.12 13.23
CA ARG A 34 -5.64 -8.81 12.01
C ARG A 34 -4.55 -9.74 11.50
N GLN A 35 -4.74 -11.04 11.71
CA GLN A 35 -3.87 -12.09 11.19
C GLN A 35 -4.54 -12.72 9.97
N ALA A 36 -3.81 -12.85 8.87
CA ALA A 36 -4.27 -13.58 7.69
C ALA A 36 -3.35 -14.79 7.49
N GLU A 37 -3.90 -15.99 7.69
CA GLU A 37 -3.19 -17.25 7.44
C GLU A 37 -3.50 -17.74 6.02
N THR A 38 -2.47 -17.99 5.21
CA THR A 38 -2.64 -18.59 3.87
C THR A 38 -1.78 -19.84 3.77
N ARG A 39 -2.39 -21.00 3.52
CA ARG A 39 -1.70 -22.27 3.26
C ARG A 39 -1.69 -22.54 1.77
N VAL A 40 -0.52 -22.85 1.23
CA VAL A 40 -0.35 -23.16 -0.20
C VAL A 40 0.46 -24.45 -0.33
N GLU A 41 -0.09 -25.41 -1.08
CA GLU A 41 0.61 -26.66 -1.41
C GLU A 41 1.38 -26.49 -2.72
N VAL A 42 2.69 -26.76 -2.66
CA VAL A 42 3.60 -26.59 -3.81
C VAL A 42 4.43 -27.86 -3.93
N ALA A 43 4.49 -28.40 -5.15
CA ALA A 43 5.29 -29.58 -5.45
C ALA A 43 6.80 -29.30 -5.29
N HIS A 44 7.58 -30.35 -5.06
CA HIS A 44 9.04 -30.23 -4.95
C HIS A 44 9.63 -29.62 -6.23
N GLY A 45 10.44 -28.58 -6.09
CA GLY A 45 11.13 -27.93 -7.22
C GLY A 45 10.24 -27.05 -8.11
N SER A 46 8.94 -26.90 -7.82
CA SER A 46 8.10 -25.94 -8.56
C SER A 46 8.15 -24.55 -7.94
N THR A 47 8.22 -23.52 -8.79
CA THR A 47 8.26 -22.13 -8.34
C THR A 47 6.84 -21.59 -8.22
N LEU A 48 6.45 -21.18 -7.02
CA LEU A 48 5.18 -20.50 -6.77
C LEU A 48 5.41 -18.98 -6.68
N ALA A 49 4.64 -18.22 -7.46
CA ALA A 49 4.49 -16.78 -7.24
C ALA A 49 3.44 -16.56 -6.15
N PHE A 50 3.87 -16.15 -4.96
CA PHE A 50 2.96 -15.97 -3.81
C PHE A 50 2.23 -14.62 -3.84
N GLY A 51 2.77 -13.63 -4.57
CA GLY A 51 2.13 -12.34 -4.72
C GLY A 51 2.98 -11.29 -5.44
N GLY A 52 2.38 -10.12 -5.64
CA GLY A 52 3.06 -8.97 -6.22
C GLY A 52 2.41 -7.65 -5.80
N LEU A 53 3.20 -6.58 -5.78
CA LEU A 53 2.76 -5.22 -5.49
C LEU A 53 2.89 -4.39 -6.76
N ARG A 54 1.77 -3.86 -7.25
CA ARG A 54 1.73 -2.90 -8.37
C ARG A 54 1.51 -1.51 -7.83
N MET A 55 2.53 -0.65 -7.91
CA MET A 55 2.45 0.74 -7.52
C MET A 55 2.32 1.62 -8.76
N ALA A 56 1.23 2.39 -8.84
CA ALA A 56 1.04 3.42 -9.85
C ALA A 56 1.18 4.81 -9.19
N ARG A 57 2.11 5.62 -9.69
CA ARG A 57 2.26 7.02 -9.28
C ARG A 57 2.00 7.93 -10.47
N GLN A 58 0.98 8.78 -10.36
CA GLN A 58 0.65 9.78 -11.36
C GLN A 58 0.98 11.16 -10.79
N ILE A 59 1.92 11.87 -11.43
CA ILE A 59 2.30 13.23 -11.08
C ILE A 59 1.79 14.15 -12.19
N GLY A 60 0.84 15.02 -11.87
CA GLY A 60 0.40 16.10 -12.74
C GLY A 60 1.03 17.40 -12.29
N ARG A 61 1.67 18.12 -13.21
CA ARG A 61 2.15 19.49 -13.01
C ARG A 61 1.54 20.36 -14.09
N GLU A 62 0.89 21.44 -13.68
CA GLU A 62 0.38 22.47 -14.59
C GLU A 62 1.03 23.79 -14.20
N GLU A 63 1.79 24.37 -15.12
CA GLU A 63 2.41 25.69 -15.00
C GLU A 63 1.67 26.62 -15.97
N LYS A 64 1.17 27.75 -15.51
CA LYS A 64 0.44 28.71 -16.35
C LYS A 64 0.81 30.15 -15.98
N ILE A 65 0.78 31.04 -16.96
CA ILE A 65 0.92 32.48 -16.72
C ILE A 65 -0.43 33.02 -16.21
N PRO A 66 -0.48 33.70 -15.05
CA PRO A 66 -1.71 34.35 -14.55
C PRO A 66 -2.27 35.33 -15.59
N ILE A 67 -3.60 35.46 -15.67
CA ILE A 67 -4.34 36.27 -16.66
C ILE A 67 -4.31 35.69 -18.09
N LEU A 68 -3.14 35.47 -18.68
CA LEU A 68 -3.03 34.97 -20.06
C LEU A 68 -3.38 33.48 -20.20
N GLY A 69 -3.05 32.67 -19.19
CA GLY A 69 -3.34 31.24 -19.17
C GLY A 69 -4.83 30.91 -19.01
N ASP A 70 -5.65 31.84 -18.53
CA ASP A 70 -7.09 31.64 -18.35
C ASP A 70 -7.92 32.35 -19.44
N ALA A 71 -7.27 33.01 -20.40
CA ALA A 71 -7.94 33.69 -21.49
C ALA A 71 -8.68 32.70 -22.42
N PRO A 72 -9.94 32.96 -22.76
CA PRO A 72 -10.68 32.17 -23.73
C PRO A 72 -10.02 32.26 -25.13
N GLY A 73 -10.01 31.17 -25.88
CA GLY A 73 -9.38 31.08 -27.21
C GLY A 73 -7.88 30.82 -27.18
N ILE A 74 -7.09 31.67 -26.49
CA ILE A 74 -5.61 31.63 -26.54
C ILE A 74 -4.93 31.03 -25.30
N GLY A 75 -5.66 30.80 -24.22
CA GLY A 75 -5.05 30.42 -22.95
C GLY A 75 -4.19 29.17 -23.01
N ASN A 76 -4.49 28.22 -23.90
CA ASN A 76 -3.74 26.96 -24.02
C ASN A 76 -2.29 27.12 -24.52
N LEU A 77 -1.95 28.25 -25.17
CA LEU A 77 -0.56 28.56 -25.57
C LEU A 77 0.28 29.06 -24.38
N PHE A 78 -0.35 29.51 -23.31
CA PHE A 78 0.29 30.08 -22.12
C PHE A 78 0.23 29.16 -20.89
N LYS A 79 -0.13 27.88 -21.08
CA LYS A 79 -0.12 26.83 -20.06
C LYS A 79 0.74 25.65 -20.52
N SER A 80 1.59 25.16 -19.64
CA SER A 80 2.36 23.94 -19.79
C SER A 80 1.78 22.86 -18.87
N LYS A 81 1.34 21.74 -19.44
CA LYS A 81 0.82 20.60 -18.69
C LYS A 81 1.81 19.45 -18.83
N ARG A 82 2.43 19.04 -17.72
CA ARG A 82 3.28 17.85 -17.66
C ARG A 82 2.57 16.77 -16.87
N ARG A 83 2.28 15.64 -17.53
CA ARG A 83 1.76 14.43 -16.89
C ARG A 83 2.86 13.39 -16.89
N GLN A 84 3.26 12.92 -15.72
CA GLN A 84 4.23 11.85 -15.57
C GLN A 84 3.55 10.66 -14.89
N LYS A 85 3.53 9.52 -15.58
CA LYS A 85 3.02 8.26 -15.06
C LYS A 85 4.21 7.34 -14.79
N LYS A 86 4.38 6.90 -13.55
CA LYS A 86 5.39 5.92 -13.15
C LYS A 86 4.68 4.66 -12.67
N MET A 87 5.03 3.53 -13.27
CA MET A 87 4.57 2.20 -12.87
C MET A 87 5.74 1.43 -12.30
N SER A 88 5.54 0.80 -11.16
CA SER A 88 6.52 -0.06 -10.50
C SER A 88 5.82 -1.36 -10.10
N ASP A 89 6.27 -2.47 -10.68
CA ASP A 89 5.77 -3.80 -10.38
C ASP A 89 6.83 -4.57 -9.58
N LEU A 90 6.43 -5.20 -8.49
CA LEU A 90 7.25 -6.07 -7.66
C LEU A 90 6.59 -7.45 -7.57
N TYR A 91 7.37 -8.52 -7.76
CA TYR A 91 6.91 -9.90 -7.69
C TYR A 91 7.79 -10.71 -6.74
N PHE A 92 7.18 -11.64 -6.00
CA PHE A 92 7.89 -12.55 -5.09
C PHE A 92 7.71 -14.00 -5.54
N PHE A 93 8.84 -14.70 -5.73
CA PHE A 93 8.89 -16.10 -6.14
C PHE A 93 9.50 -16.95 -5.03
N VAL A 94 8.91 -18.12 -4.77
CA VAL A 94 9.41 -19.09 -3.80
C VAL A 94 9.54 -20.46 -4.47
N THR A 95 10.70 -21.10 -4.32
CA THR A 95 10.97 -22.44 -4.84
C THR A 95 11.41 -23.34 -3.68
N PRO A 96 10.61 -24.33 -3.27
CA PRO A 96 10.96 -25.21 -2.16
C PRO A 96 11.92 -26.33 -2.63
N HIS A 97 13.02 -26.49 -1.89
CA HIS A 97 13.95 -27.60 -2.05
C HIS A 97 13.84 -28.55 -0.86
N LEU A 98 13.59 -29.84 -1.12
CA LEU A 98 13.61 -30.90 -0.12
C LEU A 98 15.05 -31.39 0.04
N ILE A 99 15.51 -31.47 1.28
CA ILE A 99 16.80 -32.05 1.64
C ILE A 99 16.49 -33.32 2.41
N SER A 100 16.83 -34.49 1.84
CA SER A 100 16.74 -35.78 2.54
C SER A 100 18.03 -35.98 3.34
N ARG A 101 17.92 -36.23 4.65
CA ARG A 101 19.02 -36.77 5.47
C ARG A 101 18.96 -38.28 5.51
#